data_AF-A0A8J3L211-F1
#
_entry.id   AF-A0A8J3L211-F1
#
_cell.length_a   1.000
_cell.length_b   1.000
_cell.length_c   1.000
_cell.angle_alpha   90.00
_cell.angle_beta   90.00
_cell.angle_gamma   90.00
#
_symmetry.space_group_name_H-M   'P 1'
#
loop_
_entity.id
_entity.type
_entity.pdbx_description
1 polymer ?
#
loop_
_entity_poly.entity_id
_entity_poly.type
_entity_poly.pdbx_seq_one_letter_code
_entity_poly.pdbx_strand_id
1 'polypeptide(L)'
;MRVRAKVHGRAGWLRPVEPRSPAESRRLVESRGPVESRGPVESRDPVGWRHSIAVRRLVAAVAMVAATVGVALGYADPAAAHRGVLPTLHHDGRGSVWLTLAWDDGHPVDQPGLAMLSASSDTGATVPVTALRPLPHDPASLPLPGALAAGEWTVTVDVAAPGVAYCTARVQVATDGVPQTISCAVPADPGATTAAAGRSGDGPPFGLLAALLAGLAAVAVGVIGLTRSRGRRGVPPTRGPDRRWPIPAKKARSKSTR
;
A
#
# COMPACT_ATOMS: atom_id res chain seq x y z
N MET A 1 -29.61 -31.90 59.41
CA MET A 1 -28.47 -31.15 60.00
C MET A 1 -28.10 -30.02 59.06
N ARG A 2 -28.26 -28.75 59.46
CA ARG A 2 -27.93 -27.57 58.64
C ARG A 2 -26.57 -27.03 59.10
N VAL A 3 -25.59 -27.00 58.20
CA VAL A 3 -24.29 -26.36 58.45
C VAL A 3 -24.24 -25.10 57.59
N ARG A 4 -24.26 -23.93 58.24
CA ARG A 4 -23.96 -22.63 57.60
C ARG A 4 -22.45 -22.43 57.61
N ALA A 5 -21.85 -22.26 56.44
CA ALA A 5 -20.48 -21.78 56.32
C ALA A 5 -20.48 -20.27 56.07
N LYS A 6 -19.76 -19.55 56.93
CA LYS A 6 -19.56 -18.10 56.92
C LYS A 6 -18.26 -17.83 56.16
N VAL A 7 -18.33 -17.10 55.04
CA VAL A 7 -17.14 -16.69 54.27
C VAL A 7 -16.93 -15.19 54.46
N HIS A 8 -15.80 -14.84 55.07
CA HIS A 8 -15.26 -13.48 55.11
C HIS A 8 -14.20 -13.36 54.01
N GLY A 9 -14.36 -12.43 53.07
CA GLY A 9 -13.38 -12.11 52.03
C GLY A 9 -13.07 -10.61 52.05
N ARG A 10 -11.83 -10.27 52.38
CA ARG A 10 -11.27 -8.93 52.53
C ARG A 10 -11.23 -8.16 51.20
N ALA A 11 -11.67 -6.90 51.25
CA ALA A 11 -11.47 -5.92 50.19
C ALA A 11 -10.02 -5.38 50.23
N GLY A 12 -9.25 -5.68 49.19
CA GLY A 12 -7.94 -5.06 48.93
C GLY A 12 -8.10 -3.91 47.94
N TRP A 13 -7.89 -2.68 48.41
CA TRP A 13 -7.88 -1.46 47.61
C TRP A 13 -6.55 -1.35 46.86
N LEU A 14 -6.58 -1.41 45.53
CA LEU A 14 -5.42 -1.10 44.68
C LEU A 14 -5.35 0.41 44.45
N ARG A 15 -4.16 0.97 44.70
CA ARG A 15 -3.85 2.40 44.60
C ARG A 15 -3.75 2.84 43.13
N PRO A 16 -4.13 4.09 42.78
CA PRO A 16 -3.93 4.63 41.44
C PRO A 16 -2.43 4.88 41.16
N VAL A 17 -1.97 4.47 39.98
CA VAL A 17 -0.63 4.79 39.44
C VAL A 17 -0.77 6.00 38.53
N GLU A 18 0.00 7.04 38.85
CA GLU A 18 0.04 8.33 38.16
C GLU A 18 0.94 8.25 36.91
N PRO A 19 0.52 8.75 35.73
CA PRO A 19 1.36 8.77 34.55
C PRO A 19 2.37 9.94 34.61
N ARG A 20 3.66 9.59 34.55
CA ARG A 20 4.77 10.53 34.35
C ARG A 20 4.91 10.87 32.87
N SER A 21 4.81 12.16 32.54
CA SER A 21 5.22 12.72 31.24
C SER A 21 6.74 12.97 31.20
N PRO A 22 7.46 12.59 30.12
CA PRO A 22 8.74 13.20 29.78
C PRO A 22 8.58 14.07 28.52
N ALA A 23 8.79 15.38 28.64
CA ALA A 23 10.08 16.04 28.40
C ALA A 23 10.28 16.37 26.91
N GLU A 24 9.63 17.46 26.49
CA GLU A 24 9.94 18.19 25.26
C GLU A 24 11.27 18.92 25.46
N SER A 25 12.22 18.71 24.56
CA SER A 25 13.57 19.25 24.68
C SER A 25 14.22 19.47 23.32
N ARG A 26 14.61 20.75 23.13
CA ARG A 26 15.73 21.25 22.29
C ARG A 26 15.44 21.36 20.79
N ARG A 27 15.90 22.38 20.06
CA ARG A 27 16.69 23.60 20.32
C ARG A 27 16.55 24.43 19.04
N LEU A 28 16.09 25.68 19.13
CA LEU A 28 16.33 26.66 18.07
C LEU A 28 17.78 27.14 18.22
N VAL A 29 18.61 26.85 17.22
CA VAL A 29 19.92 27.48 17.04
C VAL A 29 19.72 28.63 16.06
N GLU A 30 19.58 29.82 16.61
CA GLU A 30 19.58 31.09 15.90
C GLU A 30 21.03 31.52 15.73
N SER A 31 21.58 31.37 14.52
CA SER A 31 22.95 31.78 14.20
C SER A 31 22.92 33.08 13.40
N ARG A 32 23.47 34.11 14.04
CA ARG A 32 23.70 35.47 13.55
C ARG A 32 24.72 35.52 12.41
N GLY A 33 24.52 36.51 11.53
CA GLY A 33 25.63 37.21 10.85
C GLY A 33 25.27 37.80 9.49
N PRO A 34 25.15 39.12 9.33
CA PRO A 34 25.22 39.78 8.03
C PRO A 34 26.69 40.09 7.72
N VAL A 35 27.26 39.42 6.72
CA VAL A 35 28.55 39.83 6.16
C VAL A 35 28.29 40.63 4.89
N GLU A 36 28.43 41.94 5.02
CA GLU A 36 28.64 42.84 3.88
C GLU A 36 29.99 42.50 3.24
N SER A 37 29.97 42.27 1.93
CA SER A 37 31.19 42.33 1.11
C SER A 37 30.80 42.85 -0.27
N ARG A 38 30.99 44.17 -0.43
CA ARG A 38 30.99 44.85 -1.73
C ARG A 38 32.29 44.56 -2.45
N GLY A 39 32.18 44.13 -3.70
CA GLY A 39 33.23 44.21 -4.71
C GLY A 39 32.61 43.99 -6.09
N PRO A 40 32.63 44.97 -7.01
CA PRO A 40 32.16 44.79 -8.37
C PRO A 40 33.31 44.21 -9.20
N VAL A 41 33.14 42.99 -9.70
CA VAL A 41 34.00 42.45 -10.77
C VAL A 41 33.19 42.42 -12.05
N GLU A 42 33.62 43.24 -13.00
CA GLU A 42 33.13 43.29 -14.37
C GLU A 42 33.25 41.93 -15.07
N SER A 43 32.10 41.43 -15.52
CA SER A 43 31.81 41.09 -16.92
C SER A 43 32.86 40.32 -17.74
N ARG A 44 32.53 39.05 -18.04
CA ARG A 44 32.59 38.33 -19.35
C ARG A 44 32.52 36.83 -19.04
N ASP A 45 31.53 36.01 -19.43
CA ASP A 45 30.62 36.00 -20.57
C ASP A 45 29.27 35.33 -20.18
N PRO A 46 28.11 35.76 -20.72
CA PRO A 46 26.82 35.14 -20.43
C PRO A 46 26.60 33.87 -21.28
N VAL A 47 27.49 32.86 -21.15
CA VAL A 47 27.30 31.55 -21.81
C VAL A 47 26.75 30.49 -20.83
N GLY A 48 26.75 30.78 -19.52
CA GLY A 48 26.34 29.84 -18.47
C GLY A 48 24.83 29.70 -18.21
N TRP A 49 24.01 30.71 -18.55
CA TRP A 49 22.60 30.76 -18.10
C TRP A 49 21.63 29.85 -18.86
N ARG A 50 22.01 29.38 -20.05
CA ARG A 50 21.16 28.44 -20.80
C ARG A 50 21.26 27.02 -20.27
N HIS A 51 22.36 26.68 -19.60
CA HIS A 51 22.55 25.38 -18.97
C HIS A 51 21.69 25.22 -17.71
N SER A 52 21.52 26.28 -16.92
CA SER A 52 20.70 26.23 -15.69
C SER A 52 19.21 26.01 -15.97
N ILE A 53 18.68 26.57 -17.07
CA ILE A 53 17.28 26.33 -17.46
C ILE A 53 17.07 24.89 -17.95
N ALA A 54 18.04 24.35 -18.71
CA ALA A 54 17.98 22.97 -19.19
C ALA A 54 18.07 21.95 -18.05
N VAL A 55 18.97 22.18 -17.08
CA VAL A 55 19.12 21.34 -15.90
C VAL A 55 17.87 21.38 -15.02
N ARG A 56 17.28 22.56 -14.78
CA ARG A 56 16.02 22.69 -14.01
C ARG A 56 14.85 21.92 -14.64
N ARG A 57 14.73 21.96 -15.97
CA ARG A 57 13.69 21.21 -16.69
C ARG A 57 13.91 19.70 -16.62
N LEU A 58 15.16 19.24 -16.69
CA LEU A 58 15.50 17.83 -16.54
C LEU A 58 15.17 17.33 -15.14
N VAL A 59 15.53 18.07 -14.08
CA VAL A 59 15.23 17.71 -12.69
C VAL A 59 13.72 17.66 -12.46
N ALA A 60 12.95 18.63 -12.96
CA ALA A 60 11.50 18.62 -12.85
C ALA A 60 10.86 17.41 -13.57
N ALA A 61 11.37 17.05 -14.76
CA ALA A 61 10.90 15.87 -15.48
C ALA A 61 11.20 14.57 -14.73
N VAL A 62 12.41 14.43 -14.16
CA VAL A 62 12.77 13.27 -13.34
C VAL A 62 11.91 13.18 -12.08
N ALA A 63 11.66 14.30 -11.41
CA ALA A 63 10.79 14.34 -10.23
C ALA A 63 9.35 13.93 -10.56
N MET A 64 8.80 14.40 -11.69
CA MET A 64 7.48 13.99 -12.17
C MET A 64 7.43 12.50 -12.49
N VAL A 65 8.45 11.96 -13.16
CA VAL A 65 8.54 10.52 -13.45
C VAL A 65 8.62 9.71 -12.16
N ALA A 66 9.49 10.10 -11.22
CA ALA A 66 9.61 9.45 -9.92
C ALA A 66 8.32 9.50 -9.11
N ALA A 67 7.59 10.62 -9.14
CA ALA A 67 6.28 10.73 -8.51
C ALA A 67 5.23 9.81 -9.17
N THR A 68 5.19 9.75 -10.51
CA THR A 68 4.27 8.84 -11.22
C THR A 68 4.59 7.37 -10.96
N VAL A 69 5.87 7.01 -10.90
CA VAL A 69 6.31 5.64 -10.58
C VAL A 69 6.03 5.32 -9.11
N GLY A 70 6.27 6.26 -8.19
CA GLY A 70 5.95 6.11 -6.77
C GLY A 70 4.46 5.93 -6.51
N VAL A 71 3.59 6.61 -7.27
CA VAL A 71 2.14 6.39 -7.23
C VAL A 71 1.80 5.03 -7.82
N ALA A 72 2.33 4.67 -9.00
CA ALA A 72 2.04 3.39 -9.65
C ALA A 72 2.53 2.16 -8.85
N LEU A 73 3.66 2.26 -8.16
CA LEU A 73 4.22 1.20 -7.31
C LEU A 73 3.72 1.28 -5.86
N GLY A 74 3.21 2.43 -5.43
CA GLY A 74 2.68 2.68 -4.09
C GLY A 74 1.21 2.28 -3.91
N TYR A 75 0.50 1.95 -4.99
CA TYR A 75 -0.67 1.09 -4.92
C TYR A 75 -0.20 -0.34 -4.66
N ALA A 76 0.32 -0.59 -3.44
CA ALA A 76 0.07 -1.88 -2.85
C ALA A 76 -1.44 -2.06 -2.91
N ASP A 77 -1.89 -3.14 -3.56
CA ASP A 77 -3.30 -3.48 -3.67
C ASP A 77 -3.95 -3.18 -2.32
N PRO A 78 -5.02 -2.36 -2.26
CA PRO A 78 -5.76 -2.20 -1.03
C PRO A 78 -6.04 -3.63 -0.57
N ALA A 79 -5.54 -3.97 0.63
CA ALA A 79 -5.62 -5.28 1.25
C ALA A 79 -6.76 -6.06 0.62
N ALA A 80 -6.38 -7.07 -0.20
CA ALA A 80 -7.25 -7.79 -1.09
C ALA A 80 -8.64 -7.91 -0.46
N ALA A 81 -9.66 -7.42 -1.16
CA ALA A 81 -11.01 -7.29 -0.66
C ALA A 81 -11.56 -8.68 -0.26
N HIS A 82 -11.20 -9.13 0.94
CA HIS A 82 -11.72 -10.35 1.53
C HIS A 82 -13.21 -10.11 1.67
N ARG A 83 -14.03 -10.87 0.92
CA ARG A 83 -15.47 -10.57 0.83
C ARG A 83 -16.22 -11.09 2.05
N GLY A 84 -15.57 -11.92 2.84
CA GLY A 84 -16.08 -12.40 4.11
C GLY A 84 -15.03 -13.18 4.88
N VAL A 85 -15.42 -13.58 6.08
CA VAL A 85 -14.67 -14.53 6.90
C VAL A 85 -15.35 -15.89 6.86
N LEU A 86 -14.57 -16.95 6.78
CA LEU A 86 -14.99 -18.34 6.83
C LEU A 86 -14.61 -18.92 8.19
N PRO A 87 -15.53 -18.95 9.17
CA PRO A 87 -15.28 -19.63 10.43
C PRO A 87 -15.16 -21.15 10.21
N THR A 88 -14.22 -21.76 10.91
CA THR A 88 -14.12 -23.22 11.01
C THR A 88 -14.17 -23.61 12.47
N LEU A 89 -15.20 -24.40 12.84
CA LEU A 89 -15.38 -24.91 14.19
C LEU A 89 -14.58 -26.19 14.34
N HIS A 90 -13.78 -26.26 15.41
CA HIS A 90 -13.03 -27.45 15.77
C HIS A 90 -13.46 -27.95 17.14
N HIS A 91 -13.41 -29.27 17.33
CA HIS A 91 -13.50 -29.86 18.66
C HIS A 91 -12.57 -31.07 18.78
N ASP A 92 -12.11 -31.33 20.00
CA ASP A 92 -11.27 -32.50 20.30
C ASP A 92 -12.08 -33.79 20.55
N GLY A 93 -13.41 -33.68 20.57
CA GLY A 93 -14.33 -34.78 20.87
C GLY A 93 -14.48 -35.06 22.36
N ARG A 94 -13.66 -34.45 23.22
CA ARG A 94 -13.66 -34.60 24.68
C ARG A 94 -14.18 -33.36 25.41
N GLY A 95 -14.62 -32.36 24.65
CA GLY A 95 -15.36 -31.19 25.13
C GLY A 95 -14.65 -29.88 24.87
N SER A 96 -13.39 -29.88 24.45
CA SER A 96 -12.69 -28.66 24.07
C SER A 96 -13.15 -28.22 22.68
N VAL A 97 -13.58 -26.97 22.56
CA VAL A 97 -14.09 -26.38 21.32
C VAL A 97 -13.34 -25.08 21.03
N TRP A 98 -12.97 -24.86 19.78
CA TRP A 98 -12.36 -23.61 19.35
C TRP A 98 -12.75 -23.26 17.92
N LEU A 99 -12.66 -21.98 17.60
CA LEU A 99 -12.91 -21.45 16.27
C LEU A 99 -11.58 -21.06 15.62
N THR A 100 -11.42 -21.34 14.33
CA THR A 100 -10.40 -20.68 13.51
C THR A 100 -11.08 -19.80 12.46
N LEU A 101 -10.46 -18.66 12.14
CA LEU A 101 -10.95 -17.72 11.13
C LEU A 101 -9.99 -17.68 9.93
N ALA A 102 -10.54 -17.91 8.75
CA ALA A 102 -9.87 -17.63 7.48
C ALA A 102 -10.69 -16.62 6.69
N TRP A 103 -10.04 -15.93 5.76
CA TRP A 103 -10.72 -15.21 4.71
C TRP A 103 -11.37 -16.19 3.72
N ASP A 104 -12.39 -15.74 2.99
CA ASP A 104 -13.07 -16.55 1.99
C ASP A 104 -12.17 -16.99 0.82
N ASP A 105 -11.04 -16.31 0.63
CA ASP A 105 -9.97 -16.68 -0.29
C ASP A 105 -8.99 -17.74 0.25
N GLY A 106 -9.18 -18.18 1.50
CA GLY A 106 -8.40 -19.22 2.16
C GLY A 106 -7.19 -18.73 2.96
N HIS A 107 -6.86 -17.44 2.94
CA HIS A 107 -5.78 -16.91 3.78
C HIS A 107 -6.18 -16.86 5.26
N PRO A 108 -5.25 -17.11 6.21
CA PRO A 108 -5.55 -16.95 7.62
C PRO A 108 -5.80 -15.47 7.95
N VAL A 109 -6.72 -15.23 8.89
CA VAL A 109 -6.94 -13.89 9.44
C VAL A 109 -5.75 -13.49 10.31
N ASP A 110 -5.17 -12.31 10.07
CA ASP A 110 -4.03 -11.78 10.83
C ASP A 110 -4.44 -10.70 11.86
N GLN A 111 -5.67 -10.22 11.82
CA GLN A 111 -6.23 -9.32 12.84
C GLN A 111 -6.93 -10.09 13.97
N PRO A 112 -7.04 -9.51 15.18
CA PRO A 112 -7.81 -10.12 16.26
C PRO A 112 -9.28 -10.35 15.87
N GLY A 113 -9.72 -11.61 15.89
CA GLY A 113 -11.12 -11.95 15.67
C GLY A 113 -12.02 -11.55 16.84
N LEU A 114 -13.30 -11.25 16.54
CA LEU A 114 -14.35 -11.11 17.55
C LEU A 114 -15.48 -12.08 17.21
N ALA A 115 -15.71 -13.07 18.08
CA ALA A 115 -16.79 -14.02 17.91
C ALA A 115 -17.49 -14.29 19.23
N MET A 116 -18.78 -14.61 19.16
CA MET A 116 -19.58 -15.13 20.27
C MET A 116 -19.98 -16.57 19.98
N LEU A 117 -19.99 -17.39 21.01
CA LEU A 117 -20.43 -18.79 20.94
C LEU A 117 -21.51 -19.04 21.99
N SER A 118 -22.55 -19.78 21.61
CA SER A 118 -23.51 -20.39 22.53
C SER A 118 -23.65 -21.86 22.18
N ALA A 119 -24.01 -22.68 23.17
CA ALA A 119 -24.26 -24.10 22.94
C ALA A 119 -25.44 -24.60 23.77
N SER A 120 -26.20 -25.54 23.22
CA SER A 120 -27.26 -26.25 23.93
C SER A 120 -27.13 -27.75 23.69
N SER A 121 -27.28 -28.55 24.74
CA SER A 121 -27.32 -30.00 24.63
C SER A 121 -28.75 -30.50 24.47
N ASP A 122 -28.88 -31.70 23.91
CA ASP A 122 -30.13 -32.47 23.87
C ASP A 122 -30.72 -32.78 25.27
N THR A 123 -29.85 -32.88 26.27
CA THR A 123 -30.16 -33.10 27.69
C THR A 123 -30.56 -31.83 28.44
N GLY A 124 -30.57 -30.67 27.77
CA GLY A 124 -30.99 -29.38 28.36
C GLY A 124 -29.87 -28.59 29.06
N ALA A 125 -28.62 -29.07 29.03
CA ALA A 125 -27.48 -28.27 29.45
C ALA A 125 -27.25 -27.13 28.45
N THR A 126 -26.79 -25.97 28.94
CA THR A 126 -26.54 -24.80 28.09
C THR A 126 -25.24 -24.13 28.45
N VAL A 127 -24.55 -23.63 27.43
CA VAL A 127 -23.46 -22.67 27.56
C VAL A 127 -24.02 -21.31 27.16
N PRO A 128 -24.01 -20.31 28.07
CA PRO A 128 -24.51 -18.98 27.74
C PRO A 128 -23.68 -18.37 26.61
N VAL A 129 -24.23 -17.36 25.93
CA VAL A 129 -23.50 -16.59 24.93
C VAL A 129 -22.21 -16.07 25.55
N THR A 130 -21.09 -16.56 25.03
CA THR A 130 -19.74 -16.32 25.55
C THR A 130 -18.89 -15.68 24.46
N ALA A 131 -18.34 -14.52 24.75
CA ALA A 131 -17.37 -13.88 23.86
C ALA A 131 -16.06 -14.67 23.88
N LEU A 132 -15.61 -15.11 22.70
CA LEU A 132 -14.37 -15.83 22.55
C LEU A 132 -13.21 -14.82 22.49
N ARG A 133 -12.07 -15.19 23.07
CA ARG A 133 -10.87 -14.36 23.08
C ARG A 133 -9.80 -14.98 22.17
N PRO A 134 -9.19 -14.22 21.26
CA PRO A 134 -8.08 -14.71 20.46
C PRO A 134 -6.90 -15.15 21.33
N LEU A 135 -6.14 -16.14 20.85
CA LEU A 135 -4.88 -16.53 21.48
C LEU A 135 -3.81 -15.45 21.25
N PRO A 136 -2.91 -15.19 22.23
CA PRO A 136 -1.88 -14.15 22.08
C PRO A 136 -0.91 -14.36 20.91
N HIS A 137 -0.73 -15.60 20.44
CA HIS A 137 0.19 -15.97 19.36
C HIS A 137 -0.52 -16.42 18.09
N ASP A 138 -1.85 -16.45 18.10
CA ASP A 138 -2.67 -16.87 16.96
C ASP A 138 -4.00 -16.10 17.01
N PRO A 139 -4.07 -14.92 16.37
CA PRO A 139 -5.25 -14.05 16.43
C PRO A 139 -6.47 -14.65 15.71
N ALA A 140 -6.26 -15.66 14.85
CA ALA A 140 -7.32 -16.38 14.16
C ALA A 140 -7.95 -17.49 15.01
N SER A 141 -7.30 -17.93 16.09
CA SER A 141 -7.77 -19.02 16.95
C SER A 141 -8.46 -18.48 18.20
N LEU A 142 -9.74 -18.82 18.36
CA LEU A 142 -10.60 -18.37 19.46
C LEU A 142 -11.17 -19.58 20.23
N PRO A 143 -10.55 -20.01 21.33
CA PRO A 143 -11.06 -21.12 22.13
C PRO A 143 -12.25 -20.73 23.00
N LEU A 144 -13.20 -21.66 23.17
CA LEU A 144 -14.23 -21.58 24.19
C LEU A 144 -13.59 -21.78 25.57
N PRO A 145 -13.75 -20.85 26.54
CA PRO A 145 -13.27 -21.09 27.90
C PRO A 145 -14.04 -22.25 28.56
N GLY A 146 -13.32 -23.29 28.96
CA GLY A 146 -13.88 -24.48 29.59
C GLY A 146 -14.04 -25.65 28.63
N ALA A 147 -14.85 -26.63 29.02
CA ALA A 147 -15.16 -27.80 28.20
C ALA A 147 -16.66 -28.09 28.25
N LEU A 148 -17.20 -28.53 27.12
CA LEU A 148 -18.55 -29.08 27.03
C LEU A 148 -18.61 -30.42 27.76
N ALA A 149 -19.71 -30.70 28.46
CA ALA A 149 -19.95 -32.00 29.05
C ALA A 149 -20.21 -33.06 27.96
N ALA A 150 -20.08 -34.34 28.31
CA ALA A 150 -20.42 -35.43 27.39
C ALA A 150 -21.89 -35.35 26.94
N GLY A 151 -22.14 -35.59 25.65
CA GLY A 151 -23.45 -35.50 25.02
C GLY A 151 -23.42 -34.83 23.65
N GLU A 152 -24.59 -34.74 23.04
CA GLU A 152 -24.81 -34.10 21.74
C GLU A 152 -25.10 -32.62 21.93
N TRP A 153 -24.33 -31.76 21.26
CA TRP A 153 -24.43 -30.31 21.37
C TRP A 153 -24.80 -29.67 20.04
N THR A 154 -25.64 -28.64 20.10
CA THR A 154 -25.79 -27.66 19.01
C THR A 154 -24.99 -26.43 19.38
N VAL A 155 -23.95 -26.13 18.61
CA VAL A 155 -23.08 -24.98 18.81
C VAL A 155 -23.45 -23.92 17.79
N THR A 156 -23.70 -22.70 18.26
CA THR A 156 -23.97 -21.52 17.41
C THR A 156 -22.86 -20.51 17.60
N VAL A 157 -22.29 -20.03 16.50
CA VAL A 157 -21.21 -19.05 16.46
C VAL A 157 -21.65 -17.85 15.63
N ASP A 158 -21.40 -16.66 16.16
CA ASP A 158 -21.59 -15.37 15.50
C ASP A 158 -20.24 -14.65 15.48
N VAL A 159 -19.71 -14.38 14.29
CA VAL A 159 -18.45 -13.66 14.08
C VAL A 159 -18.78 -12.24 13.68
N ALA A 160 -18.23 -11.26 14.39
CA ALA A 160 -18.47 -9.83 14.17
C ALA A 160 -17.25 -9.08 13.61
N ALA A 161 -16.05 -9.64 13.74
CA ALA A 161 -14.82 -9.07 13.18
C ALA A 161 -13.79 -10.17 12.85
N PRO A 162 -12.94 -9.96 11.82
CA PRO A 162 -12.89 -8.77 10.94
C PRO A 162 -13.95 -8.76 9.82
N GLY A 163 -14.72 -9.84 9.66
CA GLY A 163 -15.92 -9.90 8.85
C GLY A 163 -17.11 -10.45 9.63
N VAL A 164 -18.27 -10.49 9.00
CA VAL A 164 -19.49 -11.05 9.60
C VAL A 164 -19.73 -12.47 9.08
N ALA A 165 -19.94 -13.42 9.98
CA ALA A 165 -20.31 -14.78 9.62
C ALA A 165 -21.15 -15.44 10.72
N TYR A 166 -22.00 -16.39 10.33
CA TYR A 166 -22.84 -17.15 11.24
C TYR A 166 -22.68 -18.64 10.98
N CYS A 167 -22.62 -19.43 12.04
CA CYS A 167 -22.47 -20.87 11.94
C CYS A 167 -23.29 -21.62 13.00
N THR A 168 -23.93 -22.70 12.59
CA THR A 168 -24.55 -23.67 13.50
C THR A 168 -24.04 -25.06 13.17
N ALA A 169 -23.52 -25.77 14.16
CA ALA A 169 -22.97 -27.12 13.98
C ALA A 169 -23.42 -28.06 15.10
N ARG A 170 -23.50 -29.34 14.78
CA ARG A 170 -23.66 -30.41 15.77
C ARG A 170 -22.29 -30.93 16.18
N VAL A 171 -22.07 -31.08 17.48
CA VAL A 171 -20.82 -31.55 18.07
C VAL A 171 -21.14 -32.67 19.03
N GLN A 172 -20.49 -33.82 18.87
CA GLN A 172 -20.61 -34.93 19.79
C GLN A 172 -19.41 -34.97 20.74
N VAL A 173 -19.70 -35.03 22.04
CA VAL A 173 -18.68 -35.08 23.10
C VAL A 173 -18.75 -36.40 23.85
N ALA A 174 -17.65 -37.14 23.87
CA ALA A 174 -17.52 -38.43 24.53
C ALA A 174 -16.11 -38.63 25.10
N THR A 175 -15.94 -39.55 26.05
CA THR A 175 -14.62 -39.85 26.67
C THR A 175 -13.59 -40.32 25.64
N ASP A 176 -14.04 -41.08 24.66
CA ASP A 176 -13.30 -41.58 23.50
C ASP A 176 -13.61 -40.79 22.22
N GLY A 177 -14.14 -39.57 22.37
CA GLY A 177 -14.52 -38.74 21.24
C GLY A 177 -13.37 -38.48 20.27
N VAL A 178 -13.74 -38.46 19.00
CA VAL A 178 -12.80 -38.23 17.89
C VAL A 178 -12.76 -36.74 17.57
N PRO A 179 -11.58 -36.13 17.40
CA PRO A 179 -11.48 -34.75 16.95
C PRO A 179 -12.13 -34.54 15.58
N GLN A 180 -12.87 -33.45 15.41
CA GLN A 180 -13.45 -33.09 14.12
C GLN A 180 -13.25 -31.61 13.82
N THR A 181 -13.34 -31.30 12.54
CA THR A 181 -13.26 -29.96 11.97
C THR A 181 -14.47 -29.77 11.07
N ILE A 182 -15.23 -28.71 11.33
CA ILE A 182 -16.49 -28.40 10.67
C ILE A 182 -16.35 -27.02 10.05
N SER A 183 -16.18 -26.96 8.74
CA SER A 183 -16.16 -25.70 8.01
C SER A 183 -17.57 -25.14 7.92
N CYS A 184 -17.75 -23.90 8.39
CA CYS A 184 -19.02 -23.23 8.31
C CYS A 184 -19.17 -22.66 6.89
N ALA A 185 -20.09 -23.21 6.08
CA ALA A 185 -20.36 -22.65 4.78
C ALA A 185 -20.82 -21.19 4.94
N VAL A 186 -20.27 -20.27 4.13
CA VAL A 186 -20.85 -18.94 4.00
C VAL A 186 -22.29 -19.15 3.55
N PRO A 187 -23.30 -18.64 4.28
CA PRO A 187 -24.67 -18.72 3.80
C PRO A 187 -24.69 -18.11 2.41
N ALA A 188 -25.07 -18.91 1.41
CA ALA A 188 -25.10 -18.46 0.02
C ALA A 188 -25.98 -17.21 0.00
N ASP A 189 -25.35 -16.06 -0.25
CA ASP A 189 -26.02 -14.78 -0.20
C ASP A 189 -27.18 -14.83 -1.22
N PRO A 190 -28.46 -14.90 -0.77
CA PRO A 190 -29.57 -15.17 -1.68
C PRO A 190 -29.80 -14.00 -2.65
N GLY A 191 -29.12 -12.87 -2.45
CA GLY A 191 -29.15 -11.68 -3.31
C GLY A 191 -27.94 -11.50 -4.25
N ALA A 192 -26.90 -12.33 -4.15
CA ALA A 192 -25.74 -12.24 -5.03
C ALA A 192 -26.04 -12.87 -6.41
N THR A 193 -26.98 -12.26 -7.13
CA THR A 193 -27.12 -12.46 -8.58
C THR A 193 -25.76 -12.23 -9.20
N THR A 194 -25.21 -13.27 -9.78
CA THR A 194 -23.96 -13.30 -10.53
C THR A 194 -23.92 -12.13 -11.53
N ALA A 195 -23.33 -11.00 -11.12
CA ALA A 195 -22.85 -10.00 -12.06
C ALA A 195 -21.75 -10.68 -12.85
N ALA A 196 -22.12 -11.14 -14.04
CA ALA A 196 -21.27 -11.86 -14.97
C ALA A 196 -19.90 -11.19 -15.05
N ALA A 197 -18.88 -12.00 -14.87
CA ALA A 197 -17.47 -11.68 -15.01
C ALA A 197 -17.24 -10.67 -16.15
N GLY A 198 -17.03 -9.41 -15.76
CA GLY A 198 -16.35 -8.44 -16.60
C GLY A 198 -14.90 -8.88 -16.72
N ARG A 199 -14.63 -9.75 -17.70
CA ARG A 199 -13.33 -10.15 -18.25
C ARG A 199 -12.12 -9.58 -17.49
N SER A 200 -11.59 -10.39 -16.57
CA SER A 200 -10.19 -10.31 -16.17
C SER A 200 -9.34 -10.47 -17.42
N GLY A 201 -8.77 -9.36 -17.89
CA GLY A 201 -7.74 -9.37 -18.91
C GLY A 201 -6.46 -9.92 -18.30
N ASP A 202 -6.33 -11.25 -18.24
CA ASP A 202 -5.09 -11.97 -18.01
C ASP A 202 -4.15 -11.82 -19.22
N GLY A 203 -3.77 -10.58 -19.50
CA GLY A 203 -2.61 -10.29 -20.31
C GLY A 203 -1.38 -10.29 -19.39
N PRO A 204 -0.31 -11.06 -19.70
CA PRO A 204 0.88 -11.06 -18.86
C PRO A 204 1.44 -9.63 -18.71
N PRO A 205 2.10 -9.30 -17.58
CA PRO A 205 2.54 -7.95 -17.22
C PRO A 205 3.58 -7.32 -18.17
N PHE A 206 3.94 -8.01 -19.26
CA PHE A 206 4.77 -7.50 -20.34
C PHE A 206 4.21 -6.22 -20.98
N GLY A 207 2.90 -5.95 -20.91
CA GLY A 207 2.33 -4.70 -21.41
C GLY A 207 2.86 -3.46 -20.69
N LEU A 208 2.95 -3.51 -19.35
CA LEU A 208 3.48 -2.41 -18.56
C LEU A 208 5.00 -2.26 -18.74
N LEU A 209 5.73 -3.38 -18.79
CA LEU A 209 7.17 -3.35 -19.06
C LEU A 209 7.48 -2.80 -20.46
N ALA A 210 6.71 -3.20 -21.48
CA ALA A 210 6.85 -2.70 -22.84
C ALA A 210 6.50 -1.22 -22.95
N ALA A 211 5.46 -0.74 -22.25
CA ALA A 211 5.11 0.67 -22.21
C ALA A 211 6.19 1.51 -21.53
N LEU A 212 6.78 1.02 -20.43
CA LEU A 212 7.90 1.67 -19.74
C LEU A 212 9.16 1.74 -20.64
N LEU A 213 9.51 0.64 -21.30
CA LEU A 213 10.65 0.59 -22.22
C LEU A 213 10.45 1.50 -23.45
N ALA A 214 9.24 1.53 -24.00
CA ALA A 214 8.89 2.42 -25.11
C ALA A 214 8.95 3.90 -24.70
N GLY A 215 8.48 4.24 -23.50
CA GLY A 215 8.59 5.58 -22.93
C GLY A 215 10.04 6.04 -22.76
N LEU A 216 10.90 5.18 -22.21
CA LEU A 216 12.34 5.47 -22.06
C LEU A 216 13.05 5.65 -23.41
N ALA A 217 12.73 4.81 -24.40
CA ALA A 217 13.30 4.91 -25.74
C ALA A 217 12.92 6.24 -26.43
N ALA A 218 11.65 6.67 -26.29
CA ALA A 218 11.18 7.94 -26.86
C ALA A 218 11.90 9.15 -26.24
N VAL A 219 12.14 9.13 -24.92
CA VAL A 219 12.90 10.20 -24.23
C VAL A 219 14.35 10.22 -24.70
N ALA A 220 15.00 9.06 -24.81
CA ALA A 220 16.39 8.97 -25.29
C ALA A 220 16.55 9.50 -26.72
N VAL A 221 15.63 9.14 -27.63
CA VAL A 221 15.63 9.63 -29.02
C VAL A 221 15.40 11.15 -29.07
N GLY A 222 14.48 11.67 -28.26
CA GLY A 222 14.23 13.11 -28.15
C GLY A 222 15.47 13.89 -27.70
N VAL A 223 16.20 13.39 -26.70
CA VAL A 223 17.44 14.00 -26.20
C VAL A 223 18.54 13.97 -27.26
N ILE A 224 18.74 12.84 -27.95
CA ILE A 224 19.76 12.69 -29.01
C ILE A 224 19.44 13.59 -30.22
N GLY A 225 18.17 13.73 -30.59
CA GLY A 225 17.75 14.64 -31.67
C GLY A 225 18.02 16.12 -31.32
N LEU A 226 17.78 16.50 -30.06
CA LEU A 226 18.01 17.86 -29.59
C LEU A 226 19.51 18.22 -29.54
N THR A 227 20.39 17.27 -29.21
CA THR A 227 21.84 17.49 -29.21
C THR A 227 22.42 17.55 -30.62
N ARG A 228 21.96 16.70 -31.55
CA ARG A 228 22.43 16.72 -32.95
C ARG A 228 22.00 17.95 -33.74
N SER A 229 20.78 18.45 -33.52
CA SER A 229 20.28 19.64 -34.24
C SER A 229 21.05 20.93 -33.90
N ARG A 230 21.68 20.99 -32.71
CA ARG A 230 22.52 22.13 -32.32
C ARG A 230 23.89 22.15 -32.99
N GLY A 231 24.42 21.00 -33.42
CA GLY A 231 25.70 20.92 -34.12
C GLY A 231 25.68 21.39 -35.58
N ARG A 232 24.51 21.50 -36.21
CA ARG A 232 24.39 21.84 -37.65
C ARG A 232 24.20 23.33 -37.96
N ARG A 233 24.03 24.21 -36.96
CA ARG A 233 23.78 25.65 -37.20
C ARG A 233 25.04 26.54 -37.14
N GLY A 234 26.23 25.97 -37.33
CA GLY A 234 27.49 26.66 -37.07
C GLY A 234 28.49 26.74 -38.22
N VAL A 235 28.14 26.44 -39.47
CA VAL A 235 29.04 26.69 -40.61
C VAL A 235 28.60 27.99 -41.30
N PRO A 236 29.26 29.13 -41.05
CA PRO A 236 28.99 30.35 -41.81
C PRO A 236 29.35 30.12 -43.28
N PRO A 237 28.52 30.57 -44.24
CA PRO A 237 28.85 30.46 -45.65
C PRO A 237 30.12 31.28 -45.93
N THR A 238 31.13 30.61 -46.46
CA THR A 238 32.34 31.24 -46.98
C THR A 238 31.96 32.23 -48.08
N ARG A 239 32.22 33.52 -47.83
CA ARG A 239 32.14 34.59 -48.84
C ARG A 239 33.01 34.20 -50.04
N GLY A 240 32.37 34.00 -51.19
CA GLY A 240 33.04 33.84 -52.48
C GLY A 240 33.74 35.14 -52.90
N PRO A 241 34.84 35.04 -53.68
CA PRO A 241 35.68 36.19 -54.02
C PRO A 241 35.02 37.14 -55.02
N ASP A 242 35.16 38.42 -54.72
CA ASP A 242 34.77 39.61 -55.49
C ASP A 242 35.19 39.53 -56.96
N ARG A 243 34.22 39.72 -57.86
CA ARG A 243 34.47 39.95 -59.29
C ARG A 243 34.92 41.40 -59.49
N ARG A 244 36.15 41.56 -59.97
CA ARG A 244 36.75 42.82 -60.43
C ARG A 244 35.89 43.44 -61.53
N TRP A 245 35.59 44.73 -61.37
CA TRP A 245 35.08 45.59 -62.44
C TRP A 245 36.24 46.15 -63.28
N PRO A 246 36.18 46.14 -64.63
CA PRO A 246 37.18 46.79 -65.47
C PRO A 246 36.95 48.30 -65.58
N ILE A 247 38.06 49.04 -65.50
CA ILE A 247 38.19 50.50 -65.63
C ILE A 247 37.97 50.90 -67.10
N PRO A 248 37.11 51.88 -67.45
CA PRO A 248 36.99 52.37 -68.81
C PRO A 248 38.18 53.30 -69.18
N ALA A 249 38.85 52.98 -70.29
CA ALA A 249 39.94 53.76 -70.86
C ALA A 249 39.47 55.13 -71.39
N LYS A 250 40.17 56.20 -70.99
CA LYS A 250 40.01 57.55 -71.54
C LYS A 250 40.46 57.57 -73.00
N LYS A 251 39.52 57.85 -73.92
CA LYS A 251 39.84 58.23 -75.31
C LYS A 251 40.45 59.64 -75.35
N ALA A 252 41.69 59.72 -75.83
CA ALA A 252 42.33 60.96 -76.23
C ALA A 252 41.62 61.57 -77.44
N ARG A 253 41.28 62.87 -77.37
CA ARG A 253 40.72 63.64 -78.47
C ARG A 253 41.83 64.48 -79.10
N SER A 254 42.39 64.00 -80.21
CA SER A 254 43.18 64.80 -81.13
C SER A 254 42.22 65.58 -82.04
N LYS A 255 42.33 66.91 -82.05
CA LYS A 255 41.82 67.76 -83.13
C LYS A 255 43.00 68.59 -83.61
N SER A 256 43.46 68.27 -84.81
CA SER A 256 44.46 68.99 -85.58
C SER A 256 43.88 69.27 -86.95
N THR A 257 44.00 70.53 -87.39
CA THR A 257 43.84 71.07 -88.75
C THR A 257 42.42 71.00 -89.35
N ARG A 258 41.91 72.02 -90.04
CA ARG A 258 42.57 72.96 -90.95
C ARG A 258 41.71 74.22 -91.09
#